data_AF-A0A846CIV7-F1
#
_entry.id   AF-A0A846CIV7-F1
#
_cell.length_a   1.000
_cell.length_b   1.000
_cell.length_c   1.000
_cell.angle_alpha   90.00
_cell.angle_beta   90.00
_cell.angle_gamma   90.00
#
_symmetry.space_group_name_H-M   'P 1'
#
loop_
_entity.id
_entity.type
_entity.pdbx_description
1 polymer ?
#
loop_
_entity_poly.entity_id
_entity_poly.type
_entity_poly.pdbx_seq_one_letter_code
_entity_poly.pdbx_strand_id
1 'polypeptide(L)' 'MYIFQDFFEGKAVEHLLGKEVKPEYLNDDRLGRVLDKMYEIGLNQRFVFTILEIIKKYQ' A
#
# COMPACT_ATOMS: atom_id res chain seq x y z
N MET A 1 -14.74 -3.92 -0.32
CA MET A 1 -14.48 -2.70 -1.12
C MET A 1 -13.95 -3.18 -2.45
N TYR A 2 -14.49 -2.67 -3.55
CA TYR A 2 -13.91 -2.95 -4.86
C TYR A 2 -13.31 -1.65 -5.44
N ILE A 3 -12.02 -1.66 -5.71
CA ILE A 3 -11.29 -0.60 -6.39
C ILE A 3 -11.24 -0.97 -7.87
N PHE A 4 -11.83 -0.13 -8.72
CA PHE A 4 -11.87 -0.31 -10.16
C PHE A 4 -11.11 0.81 -10.85
N GLN A 5 -10.28 0.47 -11.84
CA GLN A 5 -9.48 1.44 -12.59
C GLN A 5 -10.35 2.51 -13.29
N ASP A 6 -11.51 2.12 -13.80
CA ASP A 6 -12.45 2.98 -14.54
C ASP A 6 -12.94 4.18 -13.70
N PHE A 7 -13.01 4.03 -12.37
CA PHE A 7 -13.35 5.14 -11.48
C PHE A 7 -12.30 6.27 -11.56
N PHE A 8 -11.04 5.90 -11.75
CA PHE A 8 -9.91 6.82 -11.77
C PHE A 8 -9.59 7.34 -13.18
N GLU A 9 -10.26 6.84 -14.22
CA GLU A 9 -10.17 7.41 -15.56
C GLU A 9 -10.66 8.87 -15.58
N GLY A 10 -9.93 9.71 -16.30
CA GLY A 10 -10.20 11.15 -16.38
C GLY A 10 -9.96 11.93 -15.08
N LYS A 11 -9.52 11.28 -13.98
CA LYS A 11 -9.13 11.97 -12.75
C LYS A 11 -7.65 12.36 -12.79
N ALA A 12 -7.31 13.40 -12.04
CA ALA A 12 -5.93 13.89 -11.89
C ALA A 12 -5.09 12.99 -10.97
N VAL A 13 -5.03 11.68 -11.25
CA VAL A 13 -4.39 10.66 -10.40
C VAL A 13 -2.93 11.00 -10.13
N GLU A 14 -2.18 11.41 -11.15
CA GLU A 14 -0.76 11.77 -10.99
C GLU A 14 -0.55 13.00 -10.09
N HIS A 15 -1.50 13.93 -10.07
CA HIS A 15 -1.42 15.10 -9.20
C HIS A 15 -1.83 14.78 -7.76
N LEU A 16 -2.73 13.81 -7.57
CA LEU A 16 -3.30 13.47 -6.27
C LEU A 16 -2.50 12.41 -5.52
N LEU A 17 -2.01 11.38 -6.23
CA LEU A 17 -1.37 10.20 -5.63
C LEU A 17 0.14 10.17 -5.85
N GLY A 18 0.66 11.04 -6.72
CA GLY A 18 2.07 11.15 -7.04
C GLY A 18 2.35 10.98 -8.52
N LYS A 19 3.46 11.56 -8.98
CA LYS A 19 3.91 11.44 -10.36
C LYS A 19 4.02 9.96 -10.75
N GLU A 20 3.64 9.65 -11.99
CA GLU A 20 3.69 8.30 -12.57
C GLU A 20 2.65 7.31 -12.01
N VAL A 21 1.76 7.72 -11.11
CA VAL A 21 0.64 6.88 -10.67
C VAL A 21 -0.46 6.89 -11.74
N LYS A 22 -0.65 5.74 -12.39
CA LYS A 22 -1.67 5.56 -13.43
C LYS A 22 -2.97 5.01 -12.86
N PRO A 23 -4.13 5.39 -13.43
CA PRO A 23 -5.44 4.79 -13.10
C PRO A 23 -5.44 3.25 -13.17
N GLU A 24 -4.78 2.68 -14.17
CA GLU A 24 -4.59 1.23 -14.37
C GLU A 24 -3.99 0.51 -13.15
N TYR A 25 -3.30 1.26 -12.28
CA TYR A 25 -2.61 0.72 -11.12
C TYR A 25 -3.55 0.61 -9.91
N LEU A 26 -4.71 1.25 -10.00
CA LEU A 26 -5.69 1.38 -8.92
C LEU A 26 -6.81 0.36 -9.16
N ASN A 27 -6.48 -0.91 -8.93
CA ASN A 27 -7.43 -2.01 -8.98
C ASN A 27 -7.12 -3.05 -7.88
N ASP A 28 -8.14 -3.84 -7.52
CA ASP A 28 -8.02 -4.80 -6.41
C ASP A 28 -7.02 -5.93 -6.67
N ASP A 29 -6.88 -6.41 -7.91
CA ASP A 29 -5.92 -7.47 -8.25
C ASP A 29 -4.49 -6.99 -7.99
N ARG A 30 -4.15 -5.79 -8.46
CA ARG A 30 -2.83 -5.21 -8.23
C ARG A 30 -2.61 -4.90 -6.76
N LEU A 31 -3.62 -4.39 -6.06
CA LEU A 31 -3.52 -4.14 -4.62
C LEU A 31 -3.23 -5.46 -3.87
N GLY A 32 -4.00 -6.52 -4.15
CA GLY A 32 -3.81 -7.84 -3.56
C GLY A 32 -2.38 -8.36 -3.77
N ARG A 33 -1.89 -8.35 -5.02
CA ARG A 33 -0.52 -8.82 -5.32
C ARG A 33 0.57 -8.00 -4.63
N VAL A 34 0.37 -6.70 -4.45
CA VAL A 34 1.33 -5.86 -3.71
C VAL A 34 1.33 -6.23 -2.23
N LEU A 35 0.16 -6.44 -1.64
CA LEU A 35 0.04 -6.90 -0.25
C LEU A 35 0.69 -8.27 -0.05
N ASP A 36 0.50 -9.21 -0.98
CA ASP A 36 1.13 -10.53 -0.94
C ASP A 36 2.67 -10.41 -0.93
N LYS A 37 3.24 -9.60 -1.82
CA LYS A 37 4.69 -9.34 -1.85
C LYS A 37 5.20 -8.70 -0.55
N MET A 38 4.46 -7.75 0.01
CA MET A 38 4.82 -7.13 1.29
C MET A 38 4.78 -8.15 2.44
N TYR A 39 3.81 -9.08 2.38
CA TYR A 39 3.70 -10.18 3.34
C TYR A 39 4.88 -11.14 3.24
N GLU A 40 5.28 -11.56 2.02
CA GLU A 40 6.45 -12.41 1.77
C GLU A 40 7.76 -11.80 2.30
N ILE A 41 7.90 -10.48 2.23
CA ILE A 41 9.08 -9.74 2.76
C ILE A 41 9.09 -9.71 4.31
N GLY A 42 8.02 -10.17 4.97
CA GLY A 42 7.91 -10.20 6.42
C GLY A 42 7.67 -8.83 7.04
N LEU A 43 7.03 -7.91 6.30
CA LEU A 43 6.77 -6.54 6.76
C LEU A 43 6.05 -6.53 8.11
N ASN A 44 5.08 -7.42 8.30
CA ASN A 44 4.34 -7.57 9.55
C ASN A 44 5.25 -7.85 10.75
N GLN A 45 6.22 -8.77 10.60
CA GLN A 45 7.13 -9.13 11.68
C GLN A 45 8.06 -7.96 12.03
N ARG A 46 8.59 -7.27 11.01
CA ARG A 46 9.44 -6.08 11.19
C ARG A 46 8.69 -4.94 11.87
N PHE A 47 7.43 -4.74 11.51
CA PHE A 47 6.57 -3.73 12.13
C PHE A 47 6.37 -4.01 13.62
N VAL A 48 5.94 -5.24 13.97
CA VAL A 48 5.74 -5.65 15.37
C VAL A 48 7.04 -5.53 16.17
N PHE A 49 8.17 -5.99 15.60
CA PHE A 49 9.47 -5.87 16.25
C PHE A 49 9.83 -4.40 16.55
N THR A 50 9.63 -3.50 15.58
CA THR A 50 9.91 -2.06 15.76
C THR A 50 9.06 -1.47 16.89
N ILE A 51 7.77 -1.81 16.96
CA ILE A 51 6.88 -1.34 18.03
C ILE A 51 7.33 -1.85 19.39
N LEU A 52 7.70 -3.14 19.50
CA LEU A 52 8.19 -3.71 20.75
C LEU A 52 9.46 -3.01 21.25
N GLU A 53 10.39 -2.72 20.34
CA GLU A 53 11.61 -1.99 20.69
C GLU A 53 11.33 -0.54 21.14
N ILE A 54 10.37 0.13 20.51
CA ILE A 54 9.92 1.46 20.94
C ILE A 54 9.29 1.37 22.34
N ILE A 55 8.40 0.41 22.58
CA ILE A 55 7.75 0.25 23.90
C ILE A 55 8.81 0.05 24.99
N LYS A 56 9.79 -0.84 24.78
CA LYS A 56 10.89 -1.05 25.75
C LYS A 56 11.73 0.20 26.01
N LYS A 57 11.88 1.08 25.01
CA LYS A 57 12.67 2.31 25.13
C LYS A 57 11.98 3.39 25.96
N TYR A 58 10.65 3.39 26.00
CA TYR A 58 9.84 4.42 26.68
C TYR A 58 9.06 3.87 27.89
N GLN A 59 9.36 2.64 28.31
CA GLN A 59 8.89 2.02 29.55
C GLN A 59 10.00 2.05 30.59
#